data_AF-A0AAV2S945-F1
#
_entry.id   AF-A0AAV2S945-F1
#
_cell.length_a   1.000
_cell.length_b   1.000
_cell.length_c   1.000
_cell.angle_alpha   90.00
_cell.angle_beta   90.00
_cell.angle_gamma   90.00
#
_symmetry.space_group_name_H-M   'P 1'
#
loop_
_entity.id
_entity.type
_entity.pdbx_description
1 polymer ?
#
loop_
_entity_poly.entity_id
_entity_poly.type
_entity_poly.pdbx_seq_one_letter_code
_entity_poly.pdbx_strand_id
1 'polypeptide(L)'
;LYEGGTRGAAFIHSPIMSIVQQTSEQMIHITDWLPTLASAAGAMRWVPNGLDGKNQWPSLNGRTPPPRDTFIYHLDDHHFMRGGIRMGDYKLLMGNIVM
;
A
#
# COMPACT_ATOMS: atom_id res chain seq x y z
N LEU A 1 1.02 -15.60 3.64
CA LEU A 1 1.33 -14.23 4.13
C LEU A 1 2.81 -13.92 4.27
N TYR A 2 3.73 -14.85 3.98
CA TYR A 2 5.18 -14.54 3.91
C TYR A 2 5.50 -13.57 2.78
N GLU A 3 6.65 -12.90 2.87
CA GLU A 3 7.10 -11.89 1.89
C GLU A 3 7.07 -12.42 0.45
N GLY A 4 7.52 -13.66 0.21
CA GLY A 4 7.54 -14.25 -1.13
C GLY A 4 6.16 -14.38 -1.81
N GLY A 5 5.07 -14.32 -1.05
CA GLY A 5 3.70 -14.35 -1.59
C GLY A 5 2.98 -13.00 -1.52
N THR A 6 3.53 -11.99 -0.83
CA THR A 6 2.82 -10.72 -0.59
C THR A 6 3.59 -9.48 -1.02
N ARG A 7 4.92 -9.56 -1.15
CA ARG A 7 5.77 -8.47 -1.63
C ARG A 7 6.08 -8.71 -3.12
N GLY A 8 5.31 -8.08 -3.98
CA GLY A 8 5.46 -8.17 -5.43
C GLY A 8 6.42 -7.13 -6.01
N ALA A 9 6.88 -7.38 -7.24
CA ALA A 9 7.57 -6.36 -8.04
C ALA A 9 6.57 -5.29 -8.50
N ALA A 10 6.98 -4.02 -8.46
CA ALA A 10 6.17 -2.90 -8.92
C ALA A 10 7.04 -1.78 -9.49
N PHE A 11 6.52 -1.07 -10.49
CA PHE A 11 7.11 0.15 -11.02
C PHE A 11 6.01 1.11 -11.47
N ILE A 12 6.33 2.40 -11.52
CA ILE A 12 5.46 3.43 -12.08
C ILE A 12 6.23 4.13 -13.18
N HIS A 13 5.57 4.32 -14.32
CA HIS A 13 6.09 5.12 -15.42
C HIS A 13 5.04 6.14 -15.82
N SER A 14 5.42 7.41 -15.85
CA SER A 14 4.53 8.48 -16.27
C SER A 14 5.32 9.74 -16.66
N PRO A 15 4.94 10.42 -17.75
CA PRO A 15 5.58 11.68 -18.16
C PRO A 15 5.26 12.85 -17.21
N ILE A 16 4.24 12.72 -16.36
CA ILE A 16 3.81 13.79 -15.43
C ILE A 16 4.42 13.63 -14.02
N MET A 17 5.30 12.64 -13.81
CA MET A 17 6.00 12.48 -12.54
C MET A 17 7.11 13.52 -12.37
N SER A 18 7.16 14.12 -11.18
CA SER A 18 8.18 15.09 -10.80
C SER A 18 9.50 14.43 -10.41
N ILE A 19 9.46 13.18 -9.95
CA ILE A 19 10.66 12.40 -9.63
C ILE A 19 10.67 11.14 -10.48
N VAL A 20 11.78 10.93 -11.19
CA VAL A 20 11.97 9.82 -12.14
C VAL A 20 13.28 9.10 -11.83
N GLN A 21 13.45 7.89 -12.37
CA GLN A 21 14.69 7.11 -12.27
C GLN A 21 15.17 6.86 -10.82
N GLN A 22 14.21 6.64 -9.91
CA GLN A 22 14.48 6.35 -8.50
C GLN A 22 13.84 5.04 -8.06
N THR A 23 14.43 4.41 -7.05
CA THR A 23 13.80 3.35 -6.27
C THR A 23 13.08 3.97 -5.09
N SER A 24 11.78 3.69 -4.95
CA SER A 24 11.00 4.13 -3.80
C SER A 24 10.96 3.01 -2.74
N GLU A 25 11.33 3.33 -1.51
CA GLU A 25 11.21 2.42 -0.35
C GLU A 25 9.90 2.63 0.42
N GLN A 26 8.98 3.44 -0.12
CA GLN A 26 7.71 3.76 0.52
C GLN A 26 6.83 2.51 0.66
N MET A 27 6.11 2.41 1.77
CA MET A 27 5.11 1.35 1.98
C MET A 27 3.86 1.63 1.14
N ILE A 28 3.63 0.83 0.10
CA ILE A 28 2.47 0.92 -0.78
C ILE A 28 1.74 -0.42 -0.78
N HIS A 29 0.42 -0.37 -0.63
CA HIS A 29 -0.47 -1.52 -0.69
C HIS A 29 -1.41 -1.45 -1.90
N ILE A 30 -1.93 -2.58 -2.39
CA ILE A 30 -2.79 -2.61 -3.59
C ILE A 30 -4.04 -1.71 -3.46
N THR A 31 -4.55 -1.55 -2.23
CA THR A 31 -5.70 -0.68 -1.93
C THR A 31 -5.40 0.80 -2.15
N ASP A 32 -4.13 1.21 -2.18
CA ASP A 32 -3.72 2.59 -2.38
C ASP A 32 -3.88 3.06 -3.83
N TRP A 33 -3.99 2.15 -4.79
CA TRP A 33 -3.99 2.54 -6.21
C TRP A 33 -5.22 3.34 -6.61
N LEU A 34 -6.41 3.03 -6.09
CA LEU A 34 -7.62 3.79 -6.41
C LEU A 34 -7.48 5.29 -6.07
N PRO A 35 -7.21 5.68 -4.81
CA PRO A 35 -7.05 7.10 -4.48
C PRO A 35 -5.79 7.71 -5.12
N THR A 36 -4.72 6.93 -5.31
CA THR A 36 -3.47 7.44 -5.93
C THR A 36 -3.66 7.80 -7.41
N LEU A 37 -4.26 6.91 -8.20
CA LEU A 37 -4.52 7.14 -9.62
C LEU A 37 -5.57 8.24 -9.81
N ALA A 38 -6.61 8.28 -8.97
CA ALA A 38 -7.59 9.36 -8.99
C ALA A 38 -6.95 10.72 -8.69
N SER A 39 -6.00 10.79 -7.74
CA SER A 39 -5.24 12.01 -7.47
C SER A 39 -4.36 12.42 -8.65
N ALA A 40 -3.71 11.46 -9.32
CA ALA A 40 -2.90 11.75 -10.51
C ALA A 40 -3.76 12.29 -11.66
N ALA A 41 -4.99 11.82 -11.79
CA ALA A 41 -5.95 12.24 -12.81
C ALA A 41 -6.77 13.49 -12.45
N GLY A 42 -6.59 14.09 -11.26
CA GLY A 42 -7.42 15.20 -10.79
C GLY A 42 -8.88 14.83 -10.51
N ALA A 43 -9.14 13.54 -10.26
CA ALA A 43 -10.46 12.93 -10.15
C ALA A 43 -10.87 12.57 -8.71
N MET A 44 -10.18 13.09 -7.69
CA MET A 44 -10.44 12.77 -6.27
C MET A 44 -11.89 12.99 -5.83
N ARG A 45 -12.62 13.91 -6.46
CA ARG A 45 -14.04 14.18 -6.18
C ARG A 45 -14.97 12.98 -6.41
N TRP A 46 -14.53 11.99 -7.18
CA TRP A 46 -15.29 10.77 -7.50
C TRP A 46 -14.89 9.58 -6.63
N VAL A 47 -13.88 9.74 -5.78
CA VAL A 47 -13.40 8.68 -4.90
C VAL A 47 -14.29 8.64 -3.67
N PRO A 48 -14.88 7.48 -3.32
CA PRO A 48 -15.71 7.36 -2.14
C PRO A 48 -14.87 7.58 -0.86
N ASN A 49 -15.54 8.04 0.19
CA ASN A 49 -14.94 8.14 1.52
C ASN A 49 -14.80 6.76 2.17
N GLY A 50 -13.99 6.66 3.22
CA GLY A 50 -13.85 5.43 4.02
C GLY A 50 -13.03 4.32 3.36
N LEU A 51 -12.18 4.65 2.38
CA LEU A 51 -11.25 3.70 1.79
C LEU A 51 -10.14 3.29 2.78
N ASP A 52 -9.75 2.02 2.73
CA ASP A 52 -8.53 1.52 3.39
C ASP A 52 -7.25 2.06 2.73
N GLY A 53 -7.35 2.42 1.45
CA GLY A 53 -6.28 2.98 0.64
C GLY A 53 -5.94 4.42 1.00
N LYS A 54 -4.67 4.79 0.85
CA LYS A 54 -4.16 6.15 1.01
C LYS A 54 -3.65 6.69 -0.32
N ASN A 55 -3.82 7.99 -0.54
CA ASN A 55 -3.31 8.66 -1.73
C ASN A 55 -1.77 8.81 -1.63
N GLN A 56 -1.04 8.02 -2.41
CA GLN A 56 0.43 8.02 -2.47
C GLN A 56 0.98 9.05 -3.47
N TRP A 57 0.12 9.68 -4.30
CA TRP A 57 0.58 10.50 -5.42
C TRP A 57 1.43 11.70 -5.01
N PRO A 58 1.10 12.46 -3.95
CA PRO A 58 1.95 13.57 -3.51
C PRO A 58 3.33 13.11 -3.03
N SER A 59 3.44 12.01 -2.28
CA SER A 59 4.71 11.49 -1.77
C SER A 59 5.58 10.86 -2.86
N LEU A 60 4.97 10.19 -3.83
CA LEU A 60 5.65 9.70 -5.04
C LEU A 60 6.26 10.84 -5.88
N ASN A 61 5.72 12.05 -5.75
CA ASN A 61 6.24 13.27 -6.38
C ASN A 61 7.06 14.16 -5.43
N GLY A 62 7.44 13.66 -4.25
CA GLY A 62 8.28 14.39 -3.28
C GLY A 62 7.63 15.59 -2.61
N ARG A 63 6.30 15.70 -2.66
CA ARG A 63 5.57 16.84 -2.11
C ARG A 63 5.20 16.65 -0.64
N THR A 64 5.11 15.40 -0.18
CA THR A 64 4.74 15.05 1.19
C THR A 64 5.50 13.81 1.66
N PRO A 65 5.60 13.58 2.98
CA PRO A 65 6.00 12.29 3.52
C PRO A 65 5.05 11.16 3.07
N PRO A 66 5.50 9.88 3.09
CA PRO A 66 4.65 8.74 2.79
C PRO A 66 3.47 8.66 3.76
N PRO A 67 2.23 8.52 3.28
CA PRO A 67 1.02 8.52 4.12
C PRO A 67 0.75 7.20 4.85
N ARG A 68 1.54 6.15 4.60
CA ARG A 68 1.33 4.81 5.13
C ARG A 68 2.61 4.29 5.79
N ASP A 69 2.47 3.87 7.03
CA ASP A 69 3.45 3.11 7.80
C ASP A 69 2.92 1.74 8.24
N THR A 70 1.62 1.48 8.05
CA THR A 70 0.92 0.30 8.58
C THR A 70 -0.12 -0.22 7.59
N PHE A 71 -0.24 -1.55 7.48
CA PHE A 71 -1.38 -2.18 6.82
C PHE A 71 -1.60 -3.61 7.32
N ILE A 72 -2.85 -4.05 7.23
CA ILE A 72 -3.26 -5.42 7.50
C ILE A 72 -3.23 -6.18 6.17
N TYR A 73 -2.55 -7.33 6.14
CA TYR A 73 -2.58 -8.22 4.97
C TYR A 73 -3.90 -8.97 4.88
N HIS A 74 -4.32 -9.56 6.00
CA HIS A 74 -5.48 -10.40 6.12
C HIS A 74 -5.75 -10.69 7.61
N LEU A 75 -7.02 -10.87 7.97
CA LEU A 75 -7.48 -11.38 9.26
C LEU A 75 -8.58 -12.41 8.98
N ASP A 76 -8.40 -13.62 9.49
CA ASP A 76 -9.37 -14.70 9.50
C ASP A 76 -9.54 -15.19 10.94
N ASP A 77 -10.78 -15.15 11.42
CA ASP A 77 -11.17 -15.51 12.78
C ASP A 77 -12.10 -16.74 12.84
N HIS A 78 -12.38 -17.41 11.72
CA HIS A 78 -13.41 -18.46 11.65
C HIS A 78 -13.12 -19.70 12.50
N HIS A 79 -11.83 -20.06 12.70
CA HIS A 79 -11.44 -21.24 13.50
C HIS A 79 -10.34 -20.93 14.51
N PHE A 80 -9.32 -20.20 14.07
CA PHE A 80 -8.23 -19.69 14.90
C PHE A 80 -7.82 -18.36 14.29
N MET A 81 -7.46 -17.37 15.12
CA MET A 81 -6.98 -16.10 14.59
C MET A 81 -5.73 -16.32 13.73
N ARG A 82 -5.88 -16.09 12.43
CA ARG A 82 -4.83 -16.14 11.42
C ARG A 82 -4.74 -14.79 10.76
N GLY A 83 -3.53 -14.28 10.60
CA GLY A 83 -3.39 -12.99 9.96
C GLY A 83 -1.98 -12.48 9.91
N GLY A 84 -1.87 -11.29 9.33
CA GLY A 84 -0.61 -10.58 9.23
C GLY A 84 -0.82 -9.08 9.21
N ILE A 85 0.07 -8.37 9.88
CA ILE A 85 0.14 -6.91 9.88
C ILE A 85 1.58 -6.48 9.64
N ARG A 86 1.75 -5.43 8.84
CA ARG A 86 3.01 -4.69 8.69
C ARG A 86 2.87 -3.38 9.46
N MET A 87 3.87 -3.03 10.25
CA MET A 87 3.98 -1.75 10.93
C MET A 87 5.45 -1.31 10.94
N GLY A 88 5.77 -0.26 10.19
CA GLY A 88 7.13 0.19 9.93
C GLY A 88 8.01 -0.97 9.46
N ASP A 89 9.10 -1.20 10.18
CA ASP A 89 10.07 -2.26 9.89
C ASP A 89 9.67 -3.64 10.40
N TYR A 90 8.56 -3.74 11.13
CA TYR A 90 8.09 -4.99 11.74
C TYR A 90 6.95 -5.63 10.96
N LYS A 91 6.92 -6.96 10.97
CA LYS A 91 5.82 -7.76 10.44
C LYS A 91 5.45 -8.79 11.48
N LEU A 92 4.20 -8.76 11.93
CA LEU A 92 3.64 -9.78 12.80
C LEU A 92 2.84 -10.77 11.94
N LEU A 93 3.06 -12.04 12.20
CA LEU A 93 2.35 -13.17 11.63
C LEU A 93 1.73 -13.95 12.80
N MET A 94 0.42 -14.21 12.72
CA MET A 94 -0.32 -14.92 13.77
C MET A 94 -1.03 -16.14 13.20
N GLY A 95 -1.03 -17.23 13.97
CA GLY A 95 -1.62 -18.52 13.59
C GLY A 95 -0.70 -19.38 12.72
N ASN A 96 -1.13 -20.60 12.39
CA ASN A 96 -0.45 -21.40 11.38
C ASN A 96 -0.83 -20.88 9.99
N ILE A 97 0.14 -20.30 9.30
CA ILE A 97 -0.02 -19.63 8.00
C ILE A 97 0.56 -20.47 6.85
N VAL A 98 0.97 -21.70 7.17
CA VAL A 98 1.31 -22.75 6.20
C VAL A 98 0.04 -23.61 6.03
N MET A 99 -0.38 -23.84 4.79
CA MET A 99 -1.47 -24.77 4.48
C MET A 99 -1.07 -26.20 4.83
#